data_AF-A0A438G296-F1
#
_entry.id   AF-A0A438G296-F1
#
_cell.length_a   1.000
_cell.length_b   1.000
_cell.length_c   1.000
_cell.angle_alpha   90.00
_cell.angle_beta   90.00
_cell.angle_gamma   90.00
#
_symmetry.space_group_name_H-M   'P 1'
#
loop_
_entity.id
_entity.type
_entity.pdbx_description
1 polymer ?
#
loop_
_entity_poly.entity_id
_entity_poly.type
_entity_poly.pdbx_seq_one_letter_code
_entity_poly.pdbx_strand_id
1 'polypeptide(L)' 'MADSDCKIHNSQTLVDGNLISAKAFAAAGVTLMFGVVGILVTSFAKRAVSIVIRFLAFHNEQSAGYAASAYDY' A
#
# COMPACT_ATOMS: atom_id res chain seq x y z
N MET A 1 -43.25 -29.66 2.22
CA MET A 1 -42.72 -28.58 1.36
C MET A 1 -41.48 -28.06 2.06
N ALA A 2 -40.30 -28.33 1.48
CA ALA A 2 -39.01 -28.11 2.13
C ALA A 2 -38.66 -26.61 2.11
N ASP A 3 -38.41 -26.07 3.30
CA ASP A 3 -37.86 -24.74 3.53
C ASP A 3 -36.49 -24.66 2.83
N SER A 4 -36.40 -23.76 1.86
CA SER A 4 -35.23 -23.61 1.00
C SER A 4 -34.18 -22.80 1.75
N ASP A 5 -33.10 -23.46 2.17
CA ASP A 5 -31.90 -22.90 2.77
C ASP A 5 -31.34 -21.75 1.89
N CYS A 6 -31.58 -20.51 2.31
CA CYS A 6 -31.03 -19.32 1.69
C CYS A 6 -29.54 -19.22 2.05
N LYS A 7 -28.67 -19.86 1.27
CA LYS A 7 -27.23 -19.63 1.36
C LYS A 7 -26.88 -18.26 0.78
N ILE A 8 -26.80 -17.26 1.65
CA ILE A 8 -26.10 -16.00 1.39
C ILE A 8 -24.64 -16.34 1.11
N HIS A 9 -24.28 -16.51 -0.16
CA HIS A 9 -22.89 -16.53 -0.58
C HIS A 9 -22.36 -15.11 -0.41
N ASN A 10 -21.82 -14.80 0.77
CA ASN A 10 -20.94 -13.67 0.94
C ASN A 10 -19.71 -13.94 0.07
N SER A 11 -19.73 -13.49 -1.18
CA SER A 11 -18.56 -13.48 -2.06
C SER A 11 -17.52 -12.60 -1.39
N GLN A 12 -16.73 -13.17 -0.50
CA GLN A 12 -15.58 -12.51 0.11
C GLN A 12 -14.59 -12.28 -1.03
N THR A 13 -14.74 -11.18 -1.74
CA THR A 13 -13.71 -10.67 -2.65
C THR A 13 -12.45 -10.55 -1.81
N LEU A 14 -11.46 -11.38 -2.12
CA LEU A 14 -10.18 -11.39 -1.43
C LEU A 14 -9.52 -10.03 -1.71
N VAL A 15 -9.68 -9.09 -0.78
CA VAL A 15 -9.16 -7.74 -0.96
C VAL A 15 -7.72 -7.73 -0.45
N ASP A 16 -6.81 -7.28 -1.30
CA ASP A 16 -5.43 -7.16 -0.90
C ASP A 16 -5.21 -5.90 -0.05
N GLY A 17 -4.83 -6.10 1.23
CA GLY A 17 -4.63 -5.01 2.19
C GLY A 17 -3.57 -4.00 1.77
N ASN A 18 -2.47 -4.46 1.14
CA ASN A 18 -1.42 -3.57 0.68
C ASN A 18 -1.91 -2.65 -0.45
N LEU A 19 -2.79 -3.16 -1.32
CA LEU A 19 -3.41 -2.35 -2.37
C LEU A 19 -4.39 -1.33 -1.79
N ILE A 20 -5.16 -1.68 -0.76
CA ILE A 20 -6.05 -0.73 -0.07
C ILE A 20 -5.22 0.39 0.56
N SER A 21 -4.17 0.05 1.32
CA SER A 21 -3.30 1.04 1.94
C SER A 21 -2.62 1.94 0.91
N ALA A 22 -2.14 1.36 -0.20
CA ALA A 22 -1.58 2.14 -1.30
C ALA A 22 -2.61 3.13 -1.86
N LYS A 23 -3.84 2.68 -2.13
CA LYS A 23 -4.93 3.56 -2.59
C LYS A 23 -5.24 4.68 -1.59
N ALA A 24 -5.22 4.38 -0.29
CA ALA A 24 -5.41 5.38 0.75
C ALA A 24 -4.31 6.45 0.71
N PHE A 25 -3.05 6.07 0.52
CA PHE A 25 -1.96 7.03 0.35
C PHE A 25 -2.11 7.88 -0.91
N ALA A 26 -2.49 7.27 -2.04
CA ALA A 26 -2.76 8.02 -3.27
C ALA A 26 -3.92 9.01 -3.08
N ALA A 27 -4.99 8.61 -2.37
CA ALA A 27 -6.11 9.48 -2.06
C ALA A 27 -5.73 10.62 -1.09
N ALA A 28 -4.77 10.40 -0.20
CA ALA A 28 -4.18 11.44 0.64
C ALA A 28 -3.22 12.37 -0.11
N GLY A 29 -2.99 12.15 -1.42
CA GLY A 29 -2.11 12.97 -2.24
C GLY A 29 -0.62 12.59 -2.16
N VAL A 30 -0.28 11.44 -1.56
CA VAL A 30 1.10 10.97 -1.50
C VAL A 30 1.56 10.56 -2.90
N THR A 31 2.60 11.21 -3.40
CA THR A 31 3.18 10.92 -4.73
C THR A 31 4.59 10.32 -4.66
N LEU A 32 5.23 10.39 -3.50
CA LEU A 32 6.60 9.95 -3.26
C LEU A 32 6.72 9.34 -1.86
N MET A 33 7.40 8.19 -1.77
CA MET A 33 7.70 7.47 -0.54
C MET A 33 9.21 7.28 -0.41
N PHE A 34 9.74 7.47 0.80
CA PHE A 34 11.14 7.29 1.15
C PHE A 34 11.26 6.11 2.11
N GLY A 35 12.15 5.16 1.83
CA GLY A 35 12.32 4.02 2.73
C GLY A 35 13.47 3.08 2.34
N VAL A 36 13.69 2.07 3.17
CA VAL A 36 14.69 1.01 2.93
C VAL A 36 14.01 -0.20 2.29
N VAL A 37 14.69 -0.85 1.34
CA VAL A 37 14.16 -2.06 0.68
C VAL A 37 14.29 -3.25 1.61
N GLY A 38 13.15 -3.87 1.94
CA GLY A 38 13.08 -5.10 2.72
C GLY A 38 12.02 -6.06 2.20
N ILE A 39 12.15 -7.35 2.53
CA ILE A 39 11.24 -8.42 2.07
C ILE A 39 9.79 -8.11 2.42
N LEU A 40 9.55 -7.58 3.62
CA LEU A 40 8.21 -7.25 4.12
C LEU A 40 7.59 -6.07 3.38
N VAL A 41 8.40 -5.06 3.02
CA VAL A 41 7.93 -3.81 2.43
C VAL A 41 7.90 -3.83 0.91
N THR A 42 8.61 -4.78 0.27
CA THR A 42 8.68 -4.88 -1.19
C THR A 42 7.32 -5.16 -1.82
N SER A 43 6.49 -6.00 -1.19
CA SER A 43 5.15 -6.33 -1.69
C SER A 43 4.23 -5.10 -1.68
N PHE A 44 4.37 -4.25 -0.67
CA PHE A 44 3.66 -2.99 -0.54
C PHE A 44 4.17 -1.94 -1.55
N ALA A 45 5.48 -1.73 -1.61
CA ALA A 45 6.11 -0.77 -2.53
C ALA A 45 5.74 -1.06 -3.99
N LYS A 46 5.71 -2.34 -4.40
CA LYS A 46 5.26 -2.74 -5.74
C LYS A 46 3.82 -2.30 -6.04
N ARG A 47 2.91 -2.43 -5.07
CA ARG A 47 1.50 -2.01 -5.24
C ARG A 47 1.37 -0.49 -5.25
N ALA A 48 2.16 0.22 -4.45
CA ALA A 48 2.23 1.68 -4.45
C ALA A 48 2.72 2.23 -5.80
N VAL A 49 3.79 1.66 -6.35
CA VAL A 49 4.32 2.05 -7.68
C VAL A 49 3.32 1.75 -8.80
N SER A 50 2.57 0.66 -8.70
CA SER A 50 1.49 0.33 -9.66
C SER A 50 0.41 1.41 -9.74
N ILE A 51 0.19 2.17 -8.66
CA ILE A 51 -0.79 3.26 -8.58
C ILE A 51 -0.13 4.65 -8.62
N VAL A 52 1.05 4.77 -9.26
CA VAL A 52 1.78 6.02 -9.55
C VAL A 52 2.52 6.64 -8.34
N ILE A 53 2.57 5.97 -7.19
CA ILE A 53 3.40 6.42 -6.06
C ILE A 53 4.85 6.05 -6.32
N ARG A 54 5.75 7.04 -6.38
CA ARG A 54 7.19 6.80 -6.55
C ARG A 54 7.80 6.31 -5.23
N PHE A 55 8.69 5.33 -5.30
CA PHE A 55 9.40 4.81 -4.13
C PHE A 55 10.91 5.06 -4.28
N LEU A 56 11.49 5.84 -3.38
CA LEU A 56 12.92 6.12 -3.33
C LEU A 56 13.56 5.25 -2.24
N ALA A 57 14.40 4.32 -2.69
CA ALA A 57 15.11 3.38 -1.85
C ALA A 57 16.38 3.99 -1.26
N PHE A 58 16.57 3.86 0.05
CA PHE A 58 17.78 4.25 0.78
C PHE A 58 18.50 3.04 1.36
N HIS A 59 19.78 3.21 1.66
CA HIS A 59 20.56 2.19 2.37
C HIS A 59 20.27 2.18 3.88
N ASN A 60 19.89 3.32 4.44
CA ASN A 60 19.65 3.51 5.87
C ASN A 60 18.32 4.24 6.09
N GLU A 61 17.59 3.86 7.13
CA GLU A 61 16.28 4.44 7.48
C GLU A 61 16.42 5.91 7.91
N GLN A 62 17.54 6.27 8.55
CA GLN A 62 17.80 7.66 8.93
C GLN A 62 17.91 8.58 7.72
N SER A 63 18.62 8.13 6.67
CA SER A 63 18.76 8.90 5.42
C SER A 63 17.42 9.08 4.71
N ALA A 64 16.56 8.05 4.74
CA ALA A 64 15.20 8.16 4.22
C ALA A 64 14.37 9.20 5.00
N GLY A 65 14.50 9.22 6.33
CA GLY A 65 13.84 10.21 7.18
C GLY A 65 14.28 11.64 6.88
N TYR A 66 15.58 11.89 6.73
CA TYR A 66 16.08 13.20 6.34
C TYR A 66 15.58 13.65 4.97
N ALA A 67 15.54 12.74 3.99
CA ALA A 67 15.02 13.04 2.66
C ALA A 67 13.52 13.36 2.68
N ALA A 68 12.74 12.65 3.49
CA ALA A 68 11.31 12.93 3.66
C ALA A 68 11.08 14.31 4.29
N SER A 69 11.83 14.66 5.34
CA SER A 69 11.73 15.98 5.99
C SER A 69 12.16 17.12 5.07
N ALA A 70 13.12 16.89 4.17
CA ALA A 70 13.55 17.88 3.19
C ALA A 70 12.58 18.03 2.01
N TYR A 71 11.77 17.01 1.71
CA TYR A 71 10.80 17.05 0.61
C TYR A 71 9.55 17.88 0.94
N ASP A 72 9.25 18.08 2.22
CA ASP A 72 8.13 18.91 2.70
C ASP A 72 8.44 20.41 2.72
N TYR A 73 9.67 20.81 2.36
CA TYR A 73 10.12 22.20 2.24
C TYR A 73 9.85 22.78 0.85
#